data_AF-A0A6P6NXT1-F1
#
_entry.id   AF-A0A6P6NXT1-F1
#
_cell.length_a   1.000
_cell.length_b   1.000
_cell.length_c   1.000
_cell.angle_alpha   90.00
_cell.angle_beta   90.00
_cell.angle_gamma   90.00
#
_symmetry.space_group_name_H-M   'P 1'
#
loop_
_entity.id
_entity.type
_entity.pdbx_description
1 polymer ?
#
loop_
_entity_poly.entity_id
_entity_poly.type
_entity_poly.pdbx_seq_one_letter_code
_entity_poly.pdbx_strand_id
1 'polypeptide(L)'
;MLAVSVDGNRKHYRFKNAARSEEKALLDGIFIAKDDEVERFVDYIHSTTNHVSGRGVCVGEWSAARETSQKSSSKIDEEGLELAVCRHGVFLAALNMFRGEIYAYPLYLQNKLANTPISFFAMDITCKPYLNKVTKSCPELQHLLSMKPFLSVFHAKAHDFKCEVKWSGAYQHGAGLTLGEEVEQCNAFLSRIAVTTKHMSKAGRTDMLTLMAMRWNQQKFNNLATSLPCRYQKLFEGHKTSGKPTSGPGKHENPAGSDTS
;
A
#
# COMPACT_ATOMS: atom_id res chain seq x y z
N MET A 1 -15.13 3.00 -4.09
CA MET A 1 -13.74 3.08 -4.59
C MET A 1 -13.19 1.67 -4.57
N LEU A 2 -12.73 1.08 -5.68
CA LEU A 2 -12.49 -0.38 -5.69
C LEU A 2 -11.36 -0.83 -4.74
N ALA A 3 -10.20 -0.19 -4.82
CA ALA A 3 -9.00 -0.58 -4.10
C ALA A 3 -8.20 0.64 -3.61
N VAL A 4 -7.52 0.45 -2.49
CA VAL A 4 -6.53 1.38 -1.93
C VAL A 4 -5.22 0.63 -1.74
N SER A 5 -4.11 1.27 -2.09
CA SER A 5 -2.76 0.79 -1.81
C SER A 5 -2.12 1.63 -0.72
N VAL A 6 -1.39 0.97 0.18
CA VAL A 6 -0.57 1.60 1.21
C VAL A 6 0.87 1.14 1.15
N ASP A 7 1.79 2.07 1.35
CA ASP A 7 3.22 1.80 1.43
C ASP A 7 3.96 2.93 2.19
N GLY A 8 5.10 2.57 2.78
CA GLY A 8 5.97 3.42 3.58
C GLY A 8 7.11 4.03 2.76
N ASN A 9 7.16 5.37 2.71
CA ASN A 9 8.25 6.09 2.05
C ASN A 9 9.30 6.61 3.04
N ARG A 10 10.36 5.83 3.21
CA ARG A 10 11.50 6.17 4.10
C ARG A 10 12.41 7.29 3.59
N LYS A 11 12.24 7.77 2.35
CA LYS A 11 13.01 8.94 1.86
C LYS A 11 12.59 10.22 2.59
N HIS A 12 11.38 10.26 3.14
CA HIS A 12 10.84 11.41 3.87
C HIS A 12 11.23 11.46 5.34
N TYR A 13 12.38 10.92 5.73
CA TYR A 13 12.89 11.13 7.09
C TYR A 13 13.13 12.63 7.36
N ARG A 14 13.06 13.06 8.62
CA ARG A 14 13.36 14.44 9.05
C ARG A 14 14.47 14.46 10.09
N PHE A 15 15.36 15.44 9.98
CA PHE A 15 16.41 15.65 10.97
C PHE A 15 15.85 16.38 12.20
N LYS A 16 16.26 15.93 13.39
CA LYS A 16 15.86 16.54 14.68
C LYS A 16 16.30 18.00 14.85
N ASN A 17 17.41 18.37 14.22
CA ASN A 17 17.95 19.73 14.24
C ASN A 17 17.37 20.63 13.15
N ALA A 18 16.47 20.10 12.30
CA ALA A 18 15.79 20.90 11.29
C ALA A 18 14.81 21.86 12.00
N ALA A 19 15.10 23.17 11.89
CA ALA A 19 14.30 24.30 12.37
C ALA A 19 13.37 23.98 13.56
N ARG A 20 13.89 24.21 14.78
CA ARG A 20 13.18 24.03 16.07
C ARG A 20 12.09 25.10 16.29
N SER A 21 11.16 25.20 15.36
CA SER A 21 9.98 26.05 15.49
C SER A 21 8.90 25.32 16.29
N GLU A 22 8.27 26.03 17.24
CA GLU A 22 7.08 25.56 17.96
C GLU A 22 5.79 25.85 17.18
N GLU A 23 5.89 26.40 15.97
CA GLU A 23 4.74 26.66 15.10
C GLU A 23 3.99 25.37 14.78
N LYS A 24 2.67 25.50 14.65
CA LYS A 24 1.79 24.43 14.19
C LYS A 24 1.63 24.52 12.69
N ALA A 25 1.53 23.37 12.03
CA ALA A 25 1.22 23.32 10.60
C ALA A 25 -0.16 23.93 10.35
N LEU A 26 -0.30 24.72 9.28
CA LEU A 26 -1.57 25.31 8.90
C LEU A 26 -2.55 24.26 8.37
N LEU A 27 -2.03 23.18 7.78
CA LEU A 27 -2.77 22.10 7.15
C LEU A 27 -2.69 20.79 7.97
N ASP A 28 -2.47 20.90 9.28
CA ASP A 28 -2.38 19.75 10.17
C ASP A 28 -3.68 18.91 10.15
N GLY A 29 -3.52 17.59 10.07
CA GLY A 29 -4.65 16.65 10.03
C GLY A 29 -5.41 16.57 8.70
N ILE A 30 -5.11 17.43 7.71
CA ILE A 30 -5.81 17.45 6.41
C ILE A 30 -5.42 16.24 5.55
N PHE A 31 -4.12 16.08 5.27
CA PHE A 31 -3.59 14.95 4.51
C PHE A 31 -2.81 13.99 5.40
N ILE A 32 -1.88 14.53 6.20
CA ILE A 32 -1.10 13.77 7.18
C ILE A 32 -1.91 13.74 8.49
N ALA A 33 -2.13 12.54 9.00
CA ALA A 33 -2.80 12.32 10.29
C ALA A 33 -2.01 12.94 11.43
N LYS A 34 -2.72 13.38 12.47
CA LYS A 34 -2.09 13.96 13.65
C LYS A 34 -1.28 12.90 14.39
N ASP A 35 -0.07 13.25 14.77
CA ASP A 35 0.88 12.29 15.35
C ASP A 35 0.38 11.70 16.67
N ASP A 36 -0.36 12.46 17.47
CA ASP A 36 -0.91 12.01 18.75
C ASP A 36 -2.03 10.96 18.57
N GLU A 37 -2.84 11.09 17.51
CA GLU A 37 -3.84 10.09 17.14
C GLU A 37 -3.18 8.78 16.68
N VAL A 38 -2.13 8.90 15.87
CA VAL A 38 -1.36 7.75 15.37
C VAL A 38 -0.63 7.07 16.53
N GLU A 39 0.02 7.82 17.41
CA GLU A 39 0.72 7.29 18.58
C GLU A 39 -0.22 6.53 19.52
N ARG A 40 -1.38 7.12 19.86
CA ARG A 40 -2.41 6.43 20.66
C ARG A 40 -2.86 5.12 20.03
N PHE A 41 -3.07 5.10 18.71
CA PHE A 41 -3.47 3.90 18.00
C PHE A 41 -2.37 2.83 18.02
N VAL A 42 -1.13 3.22 17.75
CA VAL A 42 0.03 2.32 17.79
C VAL A 42 0.20 1.72 19.19
N ASP A 43 0.12 2.53 20.23
CA ASP A 43 0.24 2.09 21.63
C ASP A 43 -0.93 1.16 22.02
N TYR A 44 -2.15 1.44 21.55
CA TYR A 44 -3.30 0.55 21.73
C TYR A 44 -3.07 -0.83 21.10
N ILE A 45 -2.62 -0.86 19.84
CA ILE A 45 -2.34 -2.12 19.13
C ILE A 45 -1.22 -2.89 19.81
N HIS A 46 -0.13 -2.23 20.21
CA HIS A 46 1.00 -2.89 20.88
C HIS A 46 0.66 -3.39 22.29
N SER A 47 -0.17 -2.67 23.04
CA SER A 47 -0.60 -3.10 24.38
C SER A 47 -1.60 -4.27 24.34
N THR A 48 -2.41 -4.35 23.28
CA THR A 48 -3.48 -5.35 23.17
C THR A 48 -3.05 -6.60 22.40
N THR A 49 -2.10 -6.47 21.47
CA THR A 49 -1.58 -7.61 20.71
C THR A 49 -0.24 -8.06 21.30
N ASN A 50 -0.22 -9.26 21.89
CA ASN A 50 1.05 -9.87 22.32
C ASN A 50 2.05 -9.84 21.16
N HIS A 51 3.21 -9.19 21.34
CA HIS A 51 4.26 -9.14 20.34
C HIS A 51 4.68 -10.57 20.00
N VAL A 52 4.50 -10.98 18.74
CA VAL A 52 4.99 -12.30 18.30
C VAL A 52 5.72 -12.14 16.99
N SER A 53 6.96 -12.61 16.99
CA SER A 53 7.77 -12.94 15.82
C SER A 53 7.07 -14.01 14.98
N GLY A 54 6.08 -13.61 14.18
CA GLY A 54 5.44 -14.49 13.22
C GLY A 54 6.31 -14.63 11.97
N ARG A 55 6.93 -15.80 11.77
CA ARG A 55 7.44 -16.18 10.45
C ARG A 55 6.22 -16.26 9.52
N GLY A 56 6.18 -15.38 8.53
CA GLY A 56 5.17 -15.48 7.47
C GLY A 56 5.35 -16.80 6.71
N VAL A 57 4.33 -17.19 5.95
CA VAL A 57 4.42 -18.32 4.99
C VAL A 57 5.54 -18.07 3.95
N CYS A 58 5.88 -16.79 3.79
CA CYS A 58 6.87 -16.19 2.93
C CYS A 58 8.27 -16.37 3.61
N VAL A 59 9.16 -17.18 3.01
CA VAL A 59 10.53 -17.46 3.50
C VAL A 59 11.39 -16.22 3.31
N GLY A 60 11.41 -15.33 4.30
CA GLY A 60 12.28 -14.17 4.32
C GLY A 60 12.06 -13.31 5.57
N GLU A 61 13.14 -12.92 6.22
CA GLU A 61 13.15 -11.88 7.26
C GLU A 61 12.93 -10.49 6.64
N TRP A 62 11.76 -10.27 6.03
CA TRP A 62 11.38 -8.91 5.64
C TRP A 62 11.13 -8.10 6.92
N SER A 63 12.03 -7.14 7.16
CA SER A 63 12.10 -6.32 8.38
C SER A 63 10.86 -5.42 8.58
N ALA A 64 10.08 -5.20 7.53
CA ALA A 64 8.82 -4.42 7.52
C ALA A 64 7.69 -5.03 8.35
N ALA A 65 7.87 -6.26 8.82
CA ALA A 65 6.87 -7.02 9.57
C ALA A 65 7.19 -7.16 11.06
N ARG A 66 8.12 -6.34 11.58
CA ARG A 66 8.44 -6.29 13.01
C ARG A 66 7.64 -5.15 13.64
N GLU A 67 6.77 -5.48 14.60
CA GLU A 67 6.10 -4.49 15.47
C GLU A 67 7.08 -3.70 16.35
N THR A 68 8.32 -4.19 16.47
CA THR A 68 9.39 -3.59 17.27
C THR A 68 10.50 -3.10 16.35
N SER A 69 10.29 -1.97 15.68
CA SER A 69 11.41 -1.13 15.24
C SER A 69 11.81 -0.23 16.42
N GLN A 70 13.11 -0.14 16.70
CA GLN A 70 13.61 0.78 17.74
C GLN A 70 13.29 2.21 17.31
N LYS A 71 12.97 3.08 18.29
CA LYS A 71 12.76 4.51 18.05
C LYS A 71 13.98 5.10 17.32
N SER A 72 13.70 6.08 16.47
CA SER A 72 14.67 6.70 15.56
C SER A 72 16.02 7.04 16.21
N SER A 73 17.09 6.94 15.41
CA SER A 73 18.43 7.37 15.83
C SER A 73 18.41 8.81 16.37
N SER A 74 19.32 9.17 17.27
CA SER A 74 19.34 10.49 17.94
C SER A 74 19.32 11.71 17.01
N LYS A 75 19.64 11.54 15.72
CA LYS A 75 19.70 12.59 14.70
C LYS A 75 18.40 12.77 13.91
N ILE A 76 17.51 11.79 13.92
CA ILE A 76 16.27 11.74 13.13
C ILE A 76 15.10 11.69 14.09
N ASP A 77 14.06 12.48 13.86
CA ASP A 77 12.83 12.46 14.67
C ASP A 77 11.60 11.97 13.90
N GLU A 78 11.64 11.92 12.57
CA GLU A 78 10.67 11.21 11.72
C GLU A 78 11.44 10.30 10.76
N GLU A 79 11.10 9.01 10.68
CA GLU A 79 11.78 8.01 9.83
C GLU A 79 11.22 7.90 8.41
N GLY A 80 10.03 8.45 8.15
CA GLY A 80 9.36 8.30 6.87
C GLY A 80 7.91 8.79 6.88
N LEU A 81 7.21 8.46 5.80
CA LEU A 81 5.80 8.79 5.60
C LEU A 81 5.07 7.56 5.04
N GLU A 82 4.07 7.05 5.75
CA GLU A 82 3.18 6.01 5.25
C GLU A 82 2.02 6.66 4.48
N LEU A 83 1.70 6.15 3.30
CA LEU A 83 0.78 6.78 2.36
C LEU A 83 -0.35 5.84 1.96
N ALA A 84 -1.58 6.35 1.89
CA ALA A 84 -2.72 5.66 1.30
C ALA A 84 -3.15 6.34 0.00
N VAL A 85 -3.25 5.54 -1.06
CA VAL A 85 -3.53 6.00 -2.43
C VAL A 85 -4.60 5.12 -3.05
N CYS A 86 -5.60 5.71 -3.70
CA CYS A 86 -6.60 4.92 -4.43
C CYS A 86 -6.06 4.38 -5.76
N ARG A 87 -6.76 3.41 -6.36
CA ARG A 87 -6.54 2.90 -7.73
C ARG A 87 -6.42 3.97 -8.85
N HIS A 88 -6.93 5.18 -8.63
CA HIS A 88 -6.78 6.28 -9.59
C HIS A 88 -5.46 7.03 -9.45
N GLY A 89 -4.62 6.65 -8.47
CA GLY A 89 -3.41 7.35 -8.10
C GLY A 89 -3.69 8.68 -7.40
N VAL A 90 -4.78 8.79 -6.65
CA VAL A 90 -5.13 9.97 -5.84
C VAL A 90 -4.76 9.70 -4.40
N PHE A 91 -4.04 10.62 -3.76
CA PHE A 91 -3.72 10.59 -2.34
C PHE A 91 -4.99 10.68 -1.49
N LEU A 92 -5.11 9.81 -0.49
CA LEU A 92 -6.26 9.77 0.41
C LEU A 92 -5.90 10.23 1.82
N ALA A 93 -4.83 9.66 2.37
CA ALA A 93 -4.34 9.96 3.70
C ALA A 93 -2.86 9.58 3.81
N ALA A 94 -2.18 10.13 4.81
CA ALA A 94 -0.82 9.78 5.15
C ALA A 94 -0.64 9.81 6.67
N LEU A 95 0.48 9.30 7.17
CA LEU A 95 0.93 9.50 8.55
C LEU A 95 2.46 9.55 8.61
N ASN A 96 2.99 10.21 9.64
CA ASN A 96 4.41 10.20 9.92
C ASN A 96 4.83 8.90 10.61
N MET A 97 5.96 8.35 10.18
CA MET A 97 6.57 7.18 10.81
C MET A 97 7.61 7.66 11.83
N PHE A 98 7.48 7.28 13.10
CA PHE A 98 8.41 7.66 14.20
C PHE A 98 9.36 6.53 14.62
N ARG A 99 9.17 5.38 13.99
CA ARG A 99 9.96 4.16 14.07
C ARG A 99 9.78 3.48 12.71
N GLY A 100 10.68 2.58 12.33
CA GLY A 100 10.64 1.87 11.04
C GLY A 100 9.27 1.22 10.73
N GLU A 101 9.15 0.61 9.55
CA GLU A 101 7.90 0.00 9.07
C GLU A 101 7.33 -1.03 10.07
N ILE A 102 6.19 -0.71 10.68
CA ILE A 102 5.40 -1.56 11.58
C ILE A 102 4.01 -1.76 10.99
N TYR A 103 3.30 -2.85 11.34
CA TYR A 103 1.96 -3.07 10.78
C TYR A 103 0.91 -2.09 11.28
N ALA A 104 1.13 -1.49 12.46
CA ALA A 104 0.18 -0.54 13.02
C ALA A 104 -0.05 0.69 12.13
N TYR A 105 0.92 1.09 11.31
CA TYR A 105 0.78 2.23 10.38
C TYR A 105 -0.22 1.97 9.24
N PRO A 106 -0.03 0.94 8.38
CA PRO A 106 -1.02 0.63 7.35
C PRO A 106 -2.38 0.25 7.98
N LEU A 107 -2.39 -0.38 9.16
CA LEU A 107 -3.63 -0.68 9.89
C LEU A 107 -4.38 0.60 10.31
N TYR A 108 -3.67 1.63 10.79
CA TYR A 108 -4.28 2.93 11.11
C TYR A 108 -4.95 3.52 9.87
N LEU A 109 -4.26 3.52 8.72
CA LEU A 109 -4.81 4.02 7.46
C LEU A 109 -6.01 3.18 6.98
N GLN A 110 -5.96 1.86 7.15
CA GLN A 110 -7.10 0.98 6.86
C GLN A 110 -8.31 1.35 7.72
N ASN A 111 -8.12 1.54 9.03
CA ASN A 111 -9.18 1.92 9.96
C ASN A 111 -9.76 3.31 9.63
N LYS A 112 -8.90 4.27 9.30
CA LYS A 112 -9.32 5.63 8.90
C LYS A 112 -10.18 5.62 7.63
N LEU A 113 -9.95 4.66 6.73
CA LEU A 113 -10.64 4.56 5.44
C LEU A 113 -11.79 3.54 5.44
N ALA A 114 -12.01 2.80 6.52
CA ALA A 114 -12.96 1.68 6.59
C ALA A 114 -14.43 2.08 6.37
N ASN A 115 -14.78 3.34 6.66
CA ASN A 115 -16.14 3.87 6.43
C ASN A 115 -16.42 4.24 4.97
N THR A 116 -15.49 3.97 4.06
CA THR A 116 -15.66 4.18 2.62
C THR A 116 -15.86 2.84 1.92
N PRO A 117 -16.59 2.79 0.79
CA PRO A 117 -16.88 1.54 0.10
C PRO A 117 -15.64 1.06 -0.69
N ILE A 118 -14.64 0.55 0.04
CA ILE A 118 -13.40 -0.05 -0.45
C ILE A 118 -13.49 -1.56 -0.34
N SER A 119 -13.24 -2.25 -1.45
CA SER A 119 -13.31 -3.72 -1.49
C SER A 119 -11.96 -4.38 -1.27
N PHE A 120 -10.86 -3.72 -1.68
CA PHE A 120 -9.51 -4.27 -1.61
C PHE A 120 -8.55 -3.30 -0.91
N PHE A 121 -7.71 -3.85 -0.03
CA PHE A 121 -6.66 -3.12 0.67
C PHE A 121 -5.30 -3.73 0.34
N ALA A 122 -4.50 -2.99 -0.41
CA ALA A 122 -3.23 -3.44 -0.94
C ALA A 122 -2.08 -3.01 -0.05
N MET A 123 -1.31 -3.99 0.43
CA MET A 123 -0.05 -3.78 1.17
C MET A 123 0.91 -4.94 0.85
N ASP A 124 2.21 -4.68 0.90
CA ASP A 124 3.24 -5.65 0.51
C ASP A 124 3.29 -6.85 1.45
N ILE A 125 2.96 -6.63 2.71
CA ILE A 125 3.08 -7.63 3.77
C ILE A 125 1.74 -8.29 4.11
N THR A 126 0.78 -8.25 3.17
CA THR A 126 -0.55 -8.91 3.23
C THR A 126 -0.45 -10.41 3.50
N CYS A 127 0.63 -11.08 3.07
CA CYS A 127 0.79 -12.52 3.23
C CYS A 127 0.80 -13.01 4.69
N LYS A 128 0.98 -12.10 5.66
CA LYS A 128 1.01 -12.42 7.08
C LYS A 128 -0.38 -12.25 7.71
N PRO A 129 -0.80 -13.16 8.60
CA PRO A 129 -2.14 -13.15 9.20
C PRO A 129 -2.31 -12.08 10.29
N TYR A 130 -1.62 -10.95 10.18
CA TYR A 130 -1.57 -9.91 11.21
C TYR A 130 -2.97 -9.33 11.48
N LEU A 131 -3.71 -8.95 10.44
CA LEU A 131 -5.07 -8.42 10.58
C LEU A 131 -5.99 -9.39 11.34
N ASN A 132 -5.99 -10.67 10.97
CA ASN A 132 -6.79 -11.70 11.66
C ASN A 132 -6.39 -11.90 13.14
N LYS A 133 -5.14 -11.63 13.50
CA LYS A 133 -4.68 -11.69 14.89
C LYS A 133 -5.13 -10.47 15.67
N VAL A 134 -4.97 -9.28 15.08
CA VAL A 134 -5.42 -8.03 15.69
C VAL A 134 -6.90 -8.08 15.95
N THR A 135 -7.73 -8.49 14.99
CA THR A 135 -9.19 -8.52 15.16
C THR A 135 -9.70 -9.56 16.15
N LYS A 136 -8.87 -10.54 16.54
CA LYS A 136 -9.14 -11.44 17.68
C LYS A 136 -8.89 -10.76 19.03
N SER A 137 -7.89 -9.88 19.09
CA SER A 137 -7.50 -9.18 20.32
C SER A 137 -8.27 -7.86 20.49
N CYS A 138 -8.68 -7.27 19.38
CA CYS A 138 -9.37 -5.99 19.22
C CYS A 138 -10.65 -6.22 18.39
N PRO A 139 -11.74 -6.77 18.97
CA PRO A 139 -12.96 -7.12 18.23
C PRO A 139 -13.62 -5.95 17.49
N GLU A 140 -13.48 -4.73 18.00
CA GLU A 140 -13.97 -3.51 17.36
C GLU A 140 -13.33 -3.24 15.99
N LEU A 141 -12.14 -3.81 15.72
CA LEU A 141 -11.47 -3.73 14.42
C LEU A 141 -11.89 -4.85 13.45
N GLN A 142 -12.82 -5.74 13.82
CA GLN A 142 -13.29 -6.82 12.93
C GLN A 142 -13.88 -6.31 11.61
N HIS A 143 -14.47 -5.12 11.63
CA HIS A 143 -15.03 -4.50 10.43
C HIS A 143 -13.98 -4.29 9.32
N LEU A 144 -12.69 -4.20 9.67
CA LEU A 144 -11.58 -4.09 8.71
C LEU A 144 -11.41 -5.33 7.83
N LEU A 145 -11.89 -6.50 8.27
CA LEU A 145 -11.86 -7.74 7.49
C LEU A 145 -12.75 -7.68 6.24
N SER A 146 -13.67 -6.71 6.18
CA SER A 146 -14.50 -6.46 4.98
C SER A 146 -13.66 -6.01 3.77
N MET A 147 -12.53 -5.33 4.02
CA MET A 147 -11.58 -4.95 2.99
C MET A 147 -10.66 -6.13 2.71
N LYS A 148 -10.82 -6.74 1.54
CA LYS A 148 -10.06 -7.94 1.16
C LYS A 148 -8.56 -7.60 1.06
N PRO A 149 -7.69 -8.35 1.73
CA PRO A 149 -6.25 -8.14 1.59
C PRO A 149 -5.81 -8.39 0.15
N PHE A 150 -4.96 -7.51 -0.36
CA PHE A 150 -4.53 -7.49 -1.75
C PHE A 150 -3.01 -7.37 -1.79
N LEU A 151 -2.35 -8.24 -2.54
CA LEU A 151 -0.93 -8.07 -2.85
C LEU A 151 -0.82 -7.49 -4.25
N SER A 152 0.01 -6.45 -4.40
CA SER A 152 0.20 -5.84 -5.70
C SER A 152 0.78 -6.85 -6.69
N VAL A 153 0.48 -6.69 -7.98
CA VAL A 153 0.84 -7.68 -9.00
C VAL A 153 2.36 -7.83 -9.12
N PHE A 154 3.13 -6.76 -8.92
CA PHE A 154 4.59 -6.86 -8.94
C PHE A 154 5.14 -7.38 -7.61
N HIS A 155 4.71 -6.86 -6.46
CA HIS A 155 5.19 -7.36 -5.18
C HIS A 155 4.83 -8.83 -4.96
N ALA A 156 3.70 -9.30 -5.49
CA ALA A 156 3.34 -10.71 -5.44
C ALA A 156 4.39 -11.65 -6.04
N LYS A 157 5.14 -11.20 -7.06
CA LYS A 157 6.24 -11.96 -7.67
C LYS A 157 7.49 -12.04 -6.78
N ALA A 158 7.66 -11.11 -5.85
CA ALA A 158 8.75 -11.13 -4.88
C ALA A 158 8.44 -12.03 -3.67
N HIS A 159 7.21 -12.53 -3.56
CA HIS A 159 6.80 -13.47 -2.52
C HIS A 159 6.87 -14.91 -3.00
N ASP A 160 6.74 -15.86 -2.07
CA ASP A 160 6.58 -17.27 -2.41
C ASP A 160 5.36 -17.49 -3.31
N PHE A 161 5.43 -18.47 -4.20
CA PHE A 161 4.41 -18.76 -5.21
C PHE A 161 3.01 -18.94 -4.59
N LYS A 162 2.93 -19.53 -3.39
CA LYS A 162 1.66 -19.66 -2.64
C LYS A 162 1.03 -18.32 -2.29
N CYS A 163 1.84 -17.31 -1.98
CA CYS A 163 1.37 -15.96 -1.70
C CYS A 163 0.89 -15.29 -2.98
N GLU A 164 1.60 -15.49 -4.09
CA GLU A 164 1.18 -14.98 -5.38
C GLU A 164 -0.21 -15.50 -5.77
N VAL A 165 -0.39 -16.82 -5.78
CA VAL A 165 -1.67 -17.44 -6.16
C VAL A 165 -2.82 -16.99 -5.25
N LYS A 166 -2.58 -16.86 -3.94
CA LYS A 166 -3.62 -16.55 -2.96
C LYS A 166 -3.98 -15.07 -2.87
N TRP A 167 -2.97 -14.19 -2.92
CA TRP A 167 -3.13 -12.78 -2.55
C TRP A 167 -2.94 -11.82 -3.72
N SER A 168 -2.33 -12.25 -4.84
CA SER A 168 -2.14 -11.37 -6.00
C SER A 168 -3.48 -10.86 -6.52
N GLY A 169 -3.56 -9.55 -6.75
CA GLY A 169 -4.69 -8.92 -7.39
C GLY A 169 -5.09 -9.52 -8.73
N ALA A 170 -4.14 -10.12 -9.46
CA ALA A 170 -4.37 -10.76 -10.75
C ALA A 170 -5.33 -11.96 -10.66
N TYR A 171 -5.41 -12.61 -9.50
CA TYR A 171 -6.20 -13.83 -9.29
C TYR A 171 -7.42 -13.62 -8.39
N GLN A 172 -7.67 -12.39 -7.92
CA GLN A 172 -8.81 -12.10 -7.05
C GLN A 172 -10.04 -11.65 -7.85
N HIS A 173 -11.14 -12.36 -7.70
CA HIS A 173 -12.41 -11.97 -8.33
C HIS A 173 -12.87 -10.59 -7.83
N GLY A 174 -13.26 -9.73 -8.77
CA GLY A 174 -13.67 -8.35 -8.50
C GLY A 174 -12.52 -7.34 -8.45
N ALA A 175 -11.25 -7.78 -8.41
CA ALA A 175 -10.11 -6.87 -8.46
C ALA A 175 -9.99 -6.15 -9.81
N GLY A 176 -10.50 -6.75 -10.90
CA GLY A 176 -10.29 -6.25 -12.26
C GLY A 176 -8.80 -6.09 -12.58
N LEU A 177 -8.45 -5.13 -13.45
CA LEU A 177 -7.06 -4.80 -13.76
C LEU A 177 -6.38 -3.91 -12.70
N THR A 178 -6.61 -4.16 -11.40
CA THR A 178 -5.93 -3.40 -10.34
C THR A 178 -4.52 -3.93 -10.26
N LEU A 179 -3.52 -3.04 -10.31
CA LEU A 179 -2.13 -3.45 -10.12
C LEU A 179 -1.75 -3.37 -8.64
N GLY A 180 -2.24 -2.36 -7.91
CA GLY A 180 -1.85 -2.12 -6.53
C GLY A 180 -0.56 -1.30 -6.38
N GLU A 181 0.00 -0.85 -7.50
CA GLU A 181 1.28 -0.11 -7.62
C GLU A 181 1.10 1.41 -7.67
N GLU A 182 -0.13 1.90 -7.47
CA GLU A 182 -0.44 3.32 -7.55
C GLU A 182 0.26 4.12 -6.45
N VAL A 183 0.48 3.50 -5.29
CA VAL A 183 1.21 4.10 -4.17
C VAL A 183 2.68 4.32 -4.51
N GLU A 184 3.33 3.41 -5.24
CA GLU A 184 4.72 3.56 -5.69
C GLU A 184 4.93 4.77 -6.61
N GLN A 185 3.98 5.01 -7.52
CA GLN A 185 4.01 6.20 -8.39
C GLN A 185 3.89 7.49 -7.58
N CYS A 186 3.05 7.47 -6.55
CA CYS A 186 2.86 8.59 -5.65
C CYS A 186 4.07 8.81 -4.73
N ASN A 187 4.69 7.72 -4.26
CA ASN A 187 5.96 7.73 -3.54
C ASN A 187 7.07 8.33 -4.40
N ALA A 188 7.18 7.94 -5.67
CA ALA A 188 8.13 8.53 -6.60
C ALA A 188 7.90 10.05 -6.78
N PHE A 189 6.64 10.49 -6.85
CA PHE A 189 6.29 11.91 -6.94
C PHE A 189 6.76 12.71 -5.72
N LEU A 190 6.43 12.27 -4.50
CA LEU A 190 6.78 12.95 -3.26
C LEU A 190 8.28 12.85 -2.94
N SER A 191 8.94 11.75 -3.31
CA SER A 191 10.37 11.56 -3.08
C SER A 191 11.23 12.69 -3.68
N ARG A 192 10.74 13.39 -4.71
CA ARG A 192 11.45 14.52 -5.34
C ARG A 192 11.63 15.72 -4.41
N ILE A 193 10.75 15.90 -3.43
CA ILE A 193 10.84 16.99 -2.44
C ILE A 193 11.40 16.51 -1.09
N ALA A 194 11.73 15.22 -0.96
CA ALA A 194 12.30 14.65 0.26
C ALA A 194 13.61 15.34 0.66
N VAL A 195 14.44 15.72 -0.32
CA VAL A 195 15.73 16.40 -0.08
C VAL A 195 15.57 17.75 0.62
N THR A 196 14.50 18.48 0.35
CA THR A 196 14.23 19.78 0.97
C THR A 196 13.47 19.59 2.28
N THR A 197 12.43 18.75 2.27
CA THR A 197 11.53 18.56 3.41
C THR A 197 12.20 17.98 4.66
N LYS A 198 13.27 17.18 4.49
CA LYS A 198 14.04 16.63 5.63
C LYS A 198 14.75 17.68 6.49
N HIS A 199 14.92 18.89 5.97
CA HIS A 199 15.56 20.03 6.65
C HIS A 199 14.56 21.12 7.09
N MET A 200 13.27 20.94 6.83
CA MET A 200 12.23 21.88 7.24
C MET A 200 11.84 21.68 8.69
N SER A 201 11.23 22.71 9.31
CA SER A 201 10.53 22.53 10.58
C SER A 201 9.41 21.51 10.40
N LYS A 202 8.95 20.91 11.51
CA LYS A 202 7.85 19.95 11.47
C LYS A 202 6.60 20.53 10.81
N ALA A 203 6.20 21.74 11.21
CA ALA A 203 5.07 22.44 10.62
C ALA A 203 5.24 22.68 9.11
N GLY A 204 6.38 23.25 8.72
CA GLY A 204 6.67 23.54 7.31
C GLY A 204 6.73 22.27 6.45
N ARG A 205 7.26 21.16 6.98
CA ARG A 205 7.25 19.86 6.30
C ARG A 205 5.83 19.36 6.08
N THR A 206 4.97 19.38 7.11
CA THR A 206 3.57 18.96 7.02
C THR A 206 2.80 19.77 5.99
N ASP A 207 2.95 21.10 6.01
CA ASP A 207 2.27 21.98 5.06
C ASP A 207 2.77 21.75 3.63
N MET A 208 4.09 21.65 3.43
CA MET A 208 4.67 21.41 2.10
C MET A 208 4.22 20.07 1.52
N LEU A 209 4.25 19.00 2.31
CA LEU A 209 3.78 17.67 1.87
C LEU A 209 2.29 17.69 1.54
N THR A 210 1.48 18.35 2.36
CA THR A 210 0.03 18.47 2.15
C THR A 210 -0.28 19.26 0.89
N LEU A 211 0.36 20.41 0.67
CA LEU A 211 0.21 21.21 -0.55
C LEU A 211 0.59 20.42 -1.80
N MET A 212 1.67 19.63 -1.73
CA MET A 212 2.13 18.83 -2.85
C MET A 212 1.19 17.66 -3.17
N ALA A 213 0.59 17.04 -2.13
CA ALA A 213 -0.45 16.05 -2.30
C ALA A 213 -1.73 16.65 -2.91
N MET A 214 -2.16 17.83 -2.44
CA MET A 214 -3.30 18.56 -3.01
C MET A 214 -3.08 18.89 -4.49
N ARG A 215 -1.89 19.39 -4.85
CA ARG A 215 -1.52 19.67 -6.24
C ARG A 215 -1.59 18.41 -7.11
N TRP A 216 -1.04 17.29 -6.63
CA TRP A 216 -1.10 16.03 -7.34
C TRP A 216 -2.54 15.56 -7.55
N ASN A 217 -3.35 15.62 -6.50
CA ASN A 217 -4.77 15.27 -6.56
C ASN A 217 -5.52 16.13 -7.57
N GLN A 218 -5.32 17.46 -7.55
CA GLN A 218 -5.92 18.37 -8.52
C GLN A 218 -5.53 18.00 -9.96
N GLN A 219 -4.25 17.67 -10.19
CA GLN A 219 -3.78 17.22 -11.50
C GLN A 219 -4.45 15.90 -11.91
N LYS A 220 -4.62 14.95 -11.00
CA LYS A 220 -5.35 13.70 -11.26
C LYS A 220 -6.80 13.97 -11.64
N PHE A 221 -7.50 14.81 -10.88
CA PHE A 221 -8.89 15.17 -11.14
C PHE A 221 -9.06 15.86 -12.50
N ASN A 222 -8.21 16.83 -12.83
CA ASN A 222 -8.25 17.51 -14.13
C ASN A 222 -8.01 16.54 -15.31
N ASN A 223 -7.21 15.50 -15.10
CA ASN A 223 -6.88 14.50 -16.11
C ASN A 223 -7.84 13.28 -16.11
N LEU A 224 -8.85 13.22 -15.23
CA LEU A 224 -9.79 12.09 -15.18
C LEU A 224 -10.56 11.95 -16.49
N ALA A 225 -11.04 13.06 -17.04
CA ALA A 225 -11.81 13.09 -18.28
C ALA A 225 -11.04 12.47 -19.47
N THR A 226 -9.71 12.60 -19.50
CA THR A 226 -8.86 12.04 -20.54
C THR A 226 -8.41 10.61 -20.22
N SER A 227 -8.11 10.32 -18.95
CA SER A 227 -7.53 9.04 -18.55
C SER A 227 -8.54 7.89 -18.48
N LEU A 228 -9.80 8.16 -18.10
CA LEU A 228 -10.83 7.13 -18.00
C LEU A 228 -11.20 6.52 -19.37
N PRO A 229 -11.46 7.31 -20.44
CA PRO A 229 -11.73 6.74 -21.76
C PRO A 229 -10.55 5.91 -22.29
N CYS A 230 -9.32 6.36 -22.10
CA CYS A 230 -8.13 5.61 -22.51
C CYS A 230 -8.02 4.27 -21.77
N ARG A 231 -8.28 4.24 -20.46
CA ARG A 231 -8.32 2.98 -19.69
C ARG A 231 -9.44 2.06 -20.15
N TYR A 232 -10.60 2.61 -20.48
CA TYR A 232 -11.73 1.84 -21.01
C TYR A 232 -11.41 1.21 -22.38
N GLN A 233 -10.82 1.99 -23.29
CA GLN A 233 -10.38 1.50 -24.62
C GLN A 233 -9.37 0.35 -24.48
N LYS A 234 -8.35 0.50 -23.62
CA LYS A 234 -7.38 -0.56 -23.35
C LYS A 234 -8.03 -1.85 -22.84
N LEU A 235 -9.06 -1.72 -21.99
CA LEU A 235 -9.80 -2.87 -21.49
C LEU A 235 -10.57 -3.57 -22.62
N PHE A 236 -11.21 -2.80 -23.50
CA PHE A 236 -11.92 -3.33 -24.66
C PHE A 236 -10.99 -4.02 -25.68
N GLU A 237 -9.83 -3.42 -25.96
CA GLU A 237 -8.81 -4.00 -26.83
C GLU A 237 -8.22 -5.29 -26.23
N GLY A 238 -7.92 -5.29 -24.92
CA GLY A 238 -7.45 -6.49 -24.21
C GLY A 238 -8.48 -7.63 -24.17
N HIS A 239 -9.78 -7.30 -24.16
CA HIS A 239 -10.84 -8.31 -24.25
C HIS A 239 -10.94 -8.93 -25.65
N LYS A 240 -10.67 -8.15 -26.72
CA LYS A 240 -10.63 -8.68 -28.09
C LYS A 240 -9.46 -9.62 -28.33
N THR A 241 -8.31 -9.37 -27.72
CA THR A 241 -7.12 -10.21 -27.88
C THR A 241 -7.19 -11.51 -27.08
N SER A 242 -7.84 -11.50 -25.91
CA SER A 242 -8.08 -12.70 -25.08
C SER A 242 -9.25 -13.58 -25.57
N GLY A 243 -10.13 -13.04 -26.42
CA GLY A 243 -11.26 -13.76 -27.03
C GLY A 243 -10.93 -14.54 -28.32
N LYS A 244 -9.67 -14.55 -28.79
CA LYS A 244 -9.28 -15.48 -29.87
C LYS A 244 -9.18 -16.89 -29.30
N PRO A 245 -9.92 -17.88 -29.82
CA PRO A 245 -9.75 -19.26 -29.39
C PRO A 245 -8.31 -19.66 -29.72
N THR A 246 -7.56 -20.06 -28.70
CA THR A 246 -6.30 -20.77 -28.91
C THR A 246 -6.61 -21.99 -29.76
N SER A 247 -6.09 -22.03 -30.99
CA SER A 247 -6.11 -23.22 -31.82
C SER A 247 -5.56 -24.38 -30.98
N GLY A 248 -6.40 -25.39 -30.76
CA GLY A 248 -6.06 -26.57 -29.96
C GLY A 248 -4.81 -27.30 -30.49
N PRO A 249 -4.20 -28.15 -29.65
CA PRO A 249 -2.97 -28.85 -30.01
C PRO A 249 -3.19 -29.67 -31.28
N GLY A 250 -2.25 -29.53 -32.22
CA GLY A 250 -2.22 -30.28 -33.47
C GLY A 250 -2.36 -31.78 -33.19
N LYS A 251 -3.19 -32.43 -34.01
CA LYS A 251 -3.36 -33.88 -34.01
C LYS A 251 -1.98 -34.54 -34.13
N HIS A 252 -1.60 -35.35 -33.15
CA HIS A 252 -0.54 -36.33 -33.31
C HIS A 252 -1.01 -37.36 -34.33
N GLU A 253 -0.45 -37.32 -35.54
CA GLU A 253 -0.50 -38.44 -36.48
C GLU A 253 0.45 -39.53 -35.97
N ASN A 254 -0.11 -40.67 -35.57
CA ASN A 254 0.66 -41.91 -35.40
C ASN A 254 0.70 -42.63 -36.76
N PRO A 255 1.86 -42.90 -37.36
CA PRO A 255 1.94 -43.87 -38.43
C PRO A 255 1.88 -45.27 -37.82
N ALA A 256 0.82 -46.00 -38.17
CA ALA A 256 0.68 -47.41 -37.86
C ALA A 256 1.85 -48.20 -38.50
N GLY A 257 2.58 -48.94 -37.66
CA GLY A 257 3.53 -49.94 -38.11
C GLY A 257 2.80 -51.07 -38.81
N SER A 258 3.19 -51.31 -40.07
CA SER A 258 2.86 -52.51 -40.83
C SER A 258 3.89 -53.59 -40.50
N ASP A 259 3.52 -54.55 -39.65
CA ASP A 259 4.25 -55.81 -39.56
C ASP A 259 3.77 -56.74 -40.69
N THR A 260 4.73 -57.11 -41.52
CA THR A 260 4.67 -58.18 -42.51
C THR A 260 5.05 -59.53 -41.87
N SER A 261 4.43 -60.58 -42.43
CA SER A 261 4.67 -62.03 -42.31
C SER A 261 4.25 -62.73 -41.02
#